data_AF-A0A7S2UNB2-F1
#
_entry.id   AF-A0A7S2UNB2-F1
#
_cell.length_a   1.000
_cell.length_b   1.000
_cell.length_c   1.000
_cell.angle_alpha   90.00
_cell.angle_beta   90.00
_cell.angle_gamma   90.00
#
_symmetry.space_group_name_H-M   'P 1'
#
loop_
_entity.id
_entity.type
_entity.pdbx_description
1 polymer ?
#
loop_
_entity_poly.entity_id
_entity_poly.type
_entity_poly.pdbx_seq_one_letter_code
_entity_poly.pdbx_strand_id
1 'polypeptide(L)'
;SNDEPNPWMGLILSSTNMRNQSSKNQVNVGNGVGSGVDDETTLVTGRVKFYSAAKRFGFVVDNKEKEYFFHESKIAYGLTVETGMRVKFETMLDSQGRSSAAIESILDDSQRSNDSSNSNVAPPQKPVEMVQMPCFSMAQPFAALLLNGIKTVESRNNRMFLDALLPDTKVLLHCGRKDWKDMEAPRIQLRQQGFTEQEIDDLSRLPNGFSKGSIIGVLEVGTTFESSKLERRGLDLQERVVANSEN
;
A
#
# COMPACT_ATOMS: atom_id res chain seq x y z
N SER A 1 -32.50 14.60 18.32
CA SER A 1 -31.12 14.17 18.64
C SER A 1 -30.59 13.38 17.47
N ASN A 2 -29.85 14.02 16.58
CA ASN A 2 -29.13 13.34 15.50
C ASN A 2 -27.66 13.30 15.93
N ASP A 3 -27.31 12.29 16.72
CA ASP A 3 -25.91 11.98 17.01
C ASP A 3 -25.32 11.27 15.79
N GLU A 4 -24.78 12.06 14.87
CA GLU A 4 -23.77 11.52 13.97
C GLU A 4 -22.54 11.14 14.80
N PRO A 5 -21.95 9.94 14.60
CA PRO A 5 -20.81 9.48 15.37
C PRO A 5 -19.61 10.43 15.18
N ASN A 6 -18.94 10.77 16.28
CA ASN A 6 -17.75 11.62 16.26
C ASN A 6 -16.65 10.96 15.40
N PRO A 7 -16.00 11.72 14.50
CA PRO A 7 -14.82 11.23 13.80
C PRO A 7 -13.62 11.09 14.75
N TRP A 8 -12.89 10.00 14.57
CA TRP A 8 -11.63 9.66 15.22
C TRP A 8 -10.46 10.26 14.44
N MET A 9 -9.45 10.77 15.15
CA MET A 9 -8.31 11.46 14.57
C MET A 9 -7.04 10.65 14.83
N GLY A 10 -6.28 10.34 13.78
CA GLY A 10 -4.94 9.77 13.88
C GLY A 10 -3.90 10.85 13.67
N LEU A 11 -2.99 11.05 14.63
CA LEU A 11 -1.77 11.79 14.36
C LEU A 11 -0.94 11.00 13.37
N ILE A 12 -0.59 11.59 12.23
CA ILE A 12 0.35 11.00 11.29
C ILE A 12 1.67 11.73 11.44
N LEU A 13 2.63 11.06 12.07
CA LEU A 13 3.99 11.56 12.15
C LEU A 13 4.65 11.26 10.80
N SER A 14 4.58 12.22 9.88
CA SER A 14 5.38 12.20 8.66
C SER A 14 6.83 12.44 9.07
N SER A 15 7.57 11.35 9.27
CA SER A 15 9.02 11.43 9.41
C SER A 15 9.71 10.20 8.87
N THR A 16 9.49 9.87 7.61
CA THR A 16 10.61 9.36 6.79
C THR A 16 10.37 9.63 5.30
N ASN A 17 10.80 10.82 4.86
CA ASN A 17 11.20 11.00 3.47
C ASN A 17 12.28 9.94 3.19
N MET A 18 12.01 8.94 2.35
CA MET A 18 13.05 8.02 1.85
C MET A 18 13.99 8.77 0.90
N ARG A 19 14.75 9.73 1.44
CA ARG A 19 16.01 10.17 0.84
C ARG A 19 17.04 9.12 1.20
N ASN A 20 17.42 8.39 0.17
CA ASN A 20 18.58 7.52 0.07
C ASN A 20 19.73 7.98 0.99
N GLN A 21 19.95 7.30 2.11
CA GLN A 21 21.19 7.38 2.86
C GLN A 21 21.73 5.97 3.04
N SER A 22 22.66 5.63 2.15
CA SER A 22 23.72 4.69 2.47
C SER A 22 24.42 5.15 3.74
N SER A 23 24.38 4.36 4.81
CA SER A 23 25.51 4.13 5.72
C SER A 23 25.21 3.07 6.77
N LYS A 24 26.11 2.08 6.80
CA LYS A 24 26.45 1.12 7.84
C LYS A 24 25.92 1.46 9.24
N ASN A 25 25.19 0.52 9.85
CA ASN A 25 25.69 -0.08 11.09
C ASN A 25 25.01 -1.41 11.41
N GLN A 26 25.87 -2.32 11.85
CA GLN A 26 25.62 -3.70 12.23
C GLN A 26 25.29 -3.72 13.73
N VAL A 27 24.20 -4.34 14.14
CA VAL A 27 24.07 -4.99 15.46
C VAL A 27 23.04 -6.10 15.39
N ASN A 28 23.36 -7.18 16.10
CA ASN A 28 22.78 -8.51 16.04
C ASN A 28 22.32 -8.87 17.46
N VAL A 29 21.03 -9.20 17.70
CA VAL A 29 20.59 -9.96 18.90
C VAL A 29 19.30 -10.77 18.62
N GLY A 30 19.46 -12.09 18.52
CA GLY A 30 18.74 -13.15 19.27
C GLY A 30 17.21 -13.27 19.37
N ASN A 31 16.70 -14.32 18.70
CA ASN A 31 15.77 -15.40 19.13
C ASN A 31 14.39 -15.14 19.78
N GLY A 32 13.35 -15.80 19.21
CA GLY A 32 12.33 -16.54 19.99
C GLY A 32 10.92 -16.72 19.36
N VAL A 33 10.65 -17.91 18.81
CA VAL A 33 9.48 -18.84 18.93
C VAL A 33 8.03 -18.28 19.08
N GLY A 34 6.94 -18.77 18.47
CA GLY A 34 6.63 -19.89 17.57
C GLY A 34 5.09 -20.02 17.34
N SER A 35 4.69 -20.91 16.40
CA SER A 35 3.36 -21.56 16.15
C SER A 35 2.15 -20.70 15.75
N GLY A 36 1.30 -21.03 14.76
CA GLY A 36 1.13 -22.16 13.83
C GLY A 36 -0.37 -22.30 13.51
N VAL A 37 -0.77 -22.48 12.23
CA VAL A 37 -1.99 -23.18 11.78
C VAL A 37 -1.77 -23.61 10.32
N ASP A 38 -1.98 -24.90 10.05
CA ASP A 38 -1.66 -25.56 8.79
C ASP A 38 -2.91 -25.55 7.88
N ASP A 39 -2.97 -24.64 6.91
CA ASP A 39 -3.86 -24.76 5.77
C ASP A 39 -3.05 -25.37 4.62
N GLU A 40 -3.51 -26.47 4.04
CA GLU A 40 -2.77 -27.33 3.10
C GLU A 40 -2.53 -26.60 1.75
N THR A 41 -1.64 -25.62 1.78
CA THR A 41 -1.27 -24.78 0.65
C THR A 41 -0.24 -25.55 -0.18
N THR A 42 -0.68 -26.10 -1.31
CA THR A 42 0.22 -26.79 -2.22
C THR A 42 0.79 -25.80 -3.23
N LEU A 43 2.12 -25.73 -3.28
CA LEU A 43 2.84 -24.89 -4.23
C LEU A 43 3.06 -25.63 -5.54
N VAL A 44 2.60 -25.04 -6.65
CA VAL A 44 2.54 -25.68 -7.96
C VAL A 44 3.11 -24.76 -9.04
N THR A 45 3.58 -25.32 -10.14
CA THR A 45 4.00 -24.56 -11.34
C THR A 45 3.03 -24.80 -12.48
N GLY A 46 2.87 -23.82 -13.36
CA GLY A 46 2.01 -23.95 -14.52
C GLY A 46 2.09 -22.75 -15.45
N ARG A 47 1.05 -22.58 -16.29
CA ARG A 47 1.00 -21.55 -17.33
C ARG A 47 -0.26 -20.71 -17.23
N VAL A 48 -0.12 -19.40 -17.36
CA VAL A 48 -1.25 -18.47 -17.42
C VAL A 48 -1.98 -18.69 -18.74
N LYS A 49 -3.18 -19.28 -18.67
CA LYS A 49 -4.01 -19.55 -19.84
C LYS A 49 -4.68 -18.30 -20.37
N PHE A 50 -5.05 -17.40 -19.47
CA PHE A 50 -5.69 -16.13 -19.80
C PHE A 50 -5.49 -15.13 -18.67
N TYR A 51 -5.20 -13.88 -19.01
CA TYR A 51 -5.25 -12.76 -18.07
C TYR A 51 -5.82 -11.53 -18.75
N SER A 52 -6.75 -10.85 -18.07
CA SER A 52 -7.31 -9.57 -18.50
C SER A 52 -6.89 -8.47 -17.53
N ALA A 53 -5.98 -7.60 -17.96
CA ALA A 53 -5.60 -6.42 -17.17
C ALA A 53 -6.79 -5.47 -16.93
N ALA A 54 -7.70 -5.34 -17.91
CA ALA A 54 -8.90 -4.50 -17.78
C ALA A 54 -9.87 -5.04 -16.71
N LYS A 55 -10.06 -6.36 -16.64
CA LYS A 55 -10.94 -7.00 -15.66
C LYS A 55 -10.23 -7.46 -14.39
N ARG A 56 -8.89 -7.35 -14.34
CA ARG A 56 -8.01 -7.65 -13.19
C ARG A 56 -8.09 -9.11 -12.71
N PHE A 57 -8.38 -10.06 -13.60
CA PHE A 57 -8.42 -11.48 -13.26
C PHE A 57 -7.88 -12.35 -14.41
N GLY A 58 -7.52 -13.59 -14.07
CA GLY A 58 -7.06 -14.59 -15.02
C GLY A 58 -7.23 -16.02 -14.54
N PHE A 59 -6.76 -16.94 -15.38
CA PHE A 59 -6.73 -18.38 -15.14
C PHE A 59 -5.32 -18.92 -15.37
N VAL A 60 -4.86 -19.75 -14.46
CA VAL A 60 -3.60 -20.50 -14.56
C VAL A 60 -3.92 -21.99 -14.60
N VAL A 61 -3.17 -22.73 -15.41
CA VAL A 61 -3.31 -24.17 -15.55
C VAL A 61 -2.04 -24.83 -15.06
N ASP A 62 -2.16 -25.81 -14.16
CA ASP A 62 -1.02 -26.56 -13.66
C ASP A 62 -0.49 -27.60 -14.68
N ASN A 63 0.57 -28.31 -14.31
CA ASN A 63 1.15 -29.37 -15.13
C ASN A 63 0.25 -30.62 -15.27
N LYS A 64 -0.86 -30.71 -14.52
CA LYS A 64 -1.86 -31.78 -14.58
C LYS A 64 -3.14 -31.33 -15.32
N GLU A 65 -3.06 -30.21 -16.06
CA GLU A 65 -4.16 -29.59 -16.79
C GLU A 65 -5.34 -29.12 -15.91
N LYS A 66 -5.15 -28.98 -14.60
CA LYS A 66 -6.16 -28.42 -13.70
C LYS A 66 -6.10 -26.90 -13.73
N GLU A 67 -7.27 -26.28 -13.86
CA GLU A 67 -7.43 -24.83 -13.97
C GLU A 67 -7.73 -24.18 -12.61
N TYR A 68 -7.08 -23.04 -12.37
CA TYR A 68 -7.19 -22.26 -11.14
C TYR A 68 -7.46 -20.79 -11.46
N PHE A 69 -8.41 -20.20 -10.75
CA PHE A 69 -8.76 -18.79 -10.88
C PHE A 69 -7.85 -17.91 -10.00
N PHE A 70 -7.32 -16.82 -10.56
CA PHE A 70 -6.61 -15.81 -9.79
C PHE A 70 -7.15 -14.40 -10.09
N HIS A 71 -7.16 -13.56 -9.06
CA HIS A 71 -7.40 -12.12 -9.18
C HIS A 71 -6.05 -11.39 -9.11
N GLU A 72 -5.94 -10.20 -9.69
CA GLU A 72 -4.69 -9.41 -9.69
C GLU A 72 -4.19 -9.11 -8.27
N SER A 73 -5.09 -9.01 -7.29
CA SER A 73 -4.73 -8.86 -5.88
C SER A 73 -4.04 -10.09 -5.27
N LYS A 74 -4.06 -11.24 -5.96
CA LYS A 74 -3.35 -12.48 -5.57
C LYS A 74 -2.07 -12.68 -6.40
N ILE A 75 -1.62 -11.67 -7.11
CA ILE A 75 -0.32 -11.66 -7.78
C ILE A 75 0.67 -10.97 -6.84
N ALA A 76 1.82 -11.59 -6.60
CA ALA A 76 2.86 -10.97 -5.78
C ALA A 76 3.24 -9.59 -6.32
N TYR A 77 3.48 -8.65 -5.40
CA TYR A 77 3.72 -7.26 -5.73
C TYR A 77 4.94 -7.09 -6.66
N GLY A 78 4.82 -6.23 -7.66
CA GLY A 78 5.88 -5.96 -8.63
C GLY A 78 5.94 -6.97 -9.79
N LEU A 79 5.13 -8.03 -9.79
CA LEU A 79 5.01 -8.93 -10.94
C LEU A 79 3.98 -8.41 -11.94
N THR A 80 4.38 -8.39 -13.21
CA THR A 80 3.45 -8.17 -14.33
C THR A 80 3.18 -9.49 -15.00
N VAL A 81 1.93 -9.96 -14.92
CA VAL A 81 1.52 -11.24 -15.47
C VAL A 81 0.80 -11.02 -16.81
N GLU A 82 1.15 -11.83 -17.79
CA GLU A 82 0.56 -11.84 -19.13
C GLU A 82 0.11 -13.25 -19.51
N THR A 83 -0.77 -13.33 -20.50
CA THR A 83 -1.24 -14.61 -21.04
C THR A 83 -0.07 -15.36 -21.68
N GLY A 84 0.07 -16.64 -21.35
CA GLY A 84 1.09 -17.52 -21.88
C GLY A 84 2.36 -17.62 -21.02
N MET A 85 2.50 -16.81 -19.98
CA MET A 85 3.65 -16.86 -19.07
C MET A 85 3.64 -18.12 -18.20
N ARG A 86 4.81 -18.65 -17.91
CA ARG A 86 4.98 -19.71 -16.91
C ARG A 86 5.14 -19.07 -15.54
N VAL A 87 4.47 -19.63 -14.55
CA VAL A 87 4.41 -19.07 -13.20
C VAL A 87 4.46 -20.18 -12.15
N LYS A 88 4.96 -19.82 -10.98
CA LYS A 88 4.85 -20.60 -9.74
C LYS A 88 3.74 -19.97 -8.91
N PHE A 89 2.82 -20.79 -8.41
CA PHE A 89 1.63 -20.33 -7.72
C PHE A 89 1.17 -21.31 -6.63
N GLU A 90 0.58 -20.77 -5.58
CA GLU A 90 -0.04 -21.54 -4.51
C GLU A 90 -1.49 -21.86 -4.86
N THR A 91 -1.89 -23.12 -4.68
CA THR A 91 -3.27 -23.55 -4.88
C THR A 91 -4.04 -23.53 -3.57
N MET A 92 -5.20 -22.89 -3.57
CA MET A 92 -6.12 -22.79 -2.44
C MET A 92 -7.56 -23.05 -2.89
N LEU A 93 -8.46 -23.24 -1.93
CA LEU A 93 -9.90 -23.15 -2.17
C LEU A 93 -10.39 -21.76 -1.79
N ASP A 94 -11.23 -21.14 -2.62
CA ASP A 94 -11.88 -19.88 -2.26
C ASP A 94 -13.02 -20.09 -1.24
N SER A 95 -13.60 -19.00 -0.73
CA SER A 95 -14.73 -19.04 0.23
C SER A 95 -16.00 -19.70 -0.33
N GLN A 96 -16.02 -20.05 -1.61
CA GLN A 96 -17.09 -20.77 -2.31
C GLN A 96 -16.67 -22.20 -2.71
N GLY A 97 -15.51 -22.67 -2.23
CA GLY A 97 -14.99 -24.02 -2.50
C GLY A 97 -14.39 -24.21 -3.91
N ARG A 98 -14.09 -23.14 -4.65
CA ARG A 98 -13.51 -23.22 -6.01
C ARG A 98 -11.99 -23.16 -5.96
N SER A 99 -11.36 -23.81 -6.94
CA SER A 99 -9.90 -23.82 -7.09
C SER A 99 -9.37 -22.42 -7.43
N SER A 100 -8.57 -21.84 -6.54
CA SER A 100 -7.96 -20.52 -6.66
C SER A 100 -6.43 -20.60 -6.63
N ALA A 101 -5.77 -19.64 -7.27
CA ALA A 101 -4.32 -19.51 -7.30
C ALA A 101 -3.83 -18.15 -6.76
N ALA A 102 -2.67 -18.17 -6.09
CA ALA A 102 -1.88 -16.97 -5.79
C ALA A 102 -0.51 -17.07 -6.48
N ILE A 103 -0.19 -16.11 -7.35
CA ILE A 103 1.04 -16.14 -8.18
C ILE A 103 2.21 -15.61 -7.37
N GLU A 104 3.19 -16.47 -7.11
CA GLU A 104 4.41 -16.18 -6.33
C GLU A 104 5.52 -15.63 -7.21
N SER A 105 5.76 -16.24 -8.39
CA SER A 105 6.85 -15.83 -9.29
C SER A 105 6.58 -16.19 -10.75
N ILE A 106 7.26 -15.50 -11.65
CA ILE A 106 7.33 -15.84 -13.08
C ILE A 106 8.53 -16.77 -13.30
N LEU A 107 8.34 -17.82 -14.10
CA LEU A 107 9.39 -18.74 -14.51
C LEU A 107 9.80 -18.36 -15.93
N ASP A 108 11.04 -17.92 -16.09
CA ASP A 108 11.59 -17.53 -17.39
C ASP A 108 12.02 -18.79 -18.16
N ASP A 109 11.45 -19.02 -19.35
CA ASP A 109 11.71 -20.22 -20.16
C ASP A 109 12.83 -20.00 -21.20
N SER A 110 13.61 -18.95 -21.01
CA SER A 110 14.66 -18.46 -21.90
C SER A 110 15.97 -19.26 -21.75
N GLN A 111 15.88 -20.59 -21.86
CA GLN A 111 17.04 -21.48 -22.05
C GLN A 111 16.79 -22.48 -23.18
N ARG A 112 16.80 -21.97 -24.42
CA ARG A 112 17.25 -22.70 -25.62
C ARG A 112 17.90 -21.75 -26.62
N SER A 113 19.20 -21.49 -26.45
CA SER A 113 20.22 -21.44 -27.51
C SER A 113 21.58 -20.97 -26.94
N ASN A 114 22.65 -21.67 -27.34
CA ASN A 114 24.07 -21.44 -27.02
C ASN A 114 24.51 -20.00 -27.30
N ASP A 115 25.35 -19.40 -26.45
CA ASP A 115 26.79 -19.23 -26.73
C ASP A 115 27.54 -18.66 -25.50
N SER A 116 28.83 -18.93 -25.44
CA SER A 116 29.71 -18.70 -24.28
C SER A 116 30.11 -17.23 -24.14
N SER A 117 29.68 -16.55 -23.07
CA SER A 117 30.44 -15.42 -22.50
C SER A 117 29.91 -14.96 -21.13
N ASN A 118 30.63 -15.38 -20.09
CA ASN A 118 30.90 -14.67 -18.83
C ASN A 118 29.76 -13.81 -18.23
N SER A 119 28.91 -14.42 -17.38
CA SER A 119 28.07 -13.67 -16.44
C SER A 119 28.42 -14.09 -15.02
N ASN A 120 28.83 -13.12 -14.21
CA ASN A 120 28.96 -13.26 -12.76
C ASN A 120 27.61 -13.72 -12.21
N VAL A 121 27.50 -15.00 -11.88
CA VAL A 121 26.32 -15.59 -11.26
C VAL A 121 26.17 -14.94 -9.89
N ALA A 122 25.18 -14.04 -9.78
CA ALA A 122 24.78 -13.49 -8.50
C ALA A 122 24.39 -14.65 -7.56
N PRO A 123 24.77 -14.60 -6.27
CA PRO A 123 24.43 -15.65 -5.32
C PRO A 123 22.91 -15.88 -5.27
N PRO A 124 22.46 -17.11 -4.94
CA PRO A 124 21.04 -17.41 -4.78
C PRO A 124 20.42 -16.39 -3.82
N GLN A 125 19.48 -15.59 -4.33
CA GLN A 125 18.77 -14.59 -3.55
C GLN A 125 17.97 -15.35 -2.48
N LYS A 126 18.23 -15.03 -1.21
CA LYS A 126 17.44 -15.48 -0.06
C LYS A 126 15.95 -15.29 -0.39
N PRO A 127 15.05 -16.21 0.00
CA PRO A 127 13.61 -16.03 -0.19
C PRO A 127 13.23 -14.63 0.27
N VAL A 128 12.56 -13.85 -0.58
CA VAL A 128 12.09 -12.52 -0.23
C VAL A 128 11.03 -12.72 0.85
N GLU A 129 11.38 -12.38 2.08
CA GLU A 129 10.44 -12.42 3.19
C GLU A 129 9.34 -11.38 2.92
N MET A 130 8.16 -11.87 2.58
CA MET A 130 7.00 -11.02 2.30
C MET A 130 6.45 -10.50 3.62
N VAL A 131 6.53 -9.18 3.82
CA VAL A 131 5.99 -8.53 5.02
C VAL A 131 4.56 -8.04 4.72
N GLN A 132 3.60 -8.47 5.52
CA GLN A 132 2.26 -7.89 5.50
C GLN A 132 2.29 -6.56 6.23
N MET A 133 1.98 -5.47 5.50
CA MET A 133 1.88 -4.14 6.08
C MET A 133 0.45 -3.62 6.02
N PRO A 134 -0.06 -3.03 7.11
CA PRO A 134 -1.34 -2.33 7.07
C PRO A 134 -1.26 -1.16 6.09
N CYS A 135 -2.36 -0.92 5.39
CA CYS A 135 -2.44 0.11 4.34
C CYS A 135 -3.75 0.87 4.49
N PHE A 136 -3.70 2.19 4.31
CA PHE A 136 -4.92 2.99 4.19
C PHE A 136 -4.92 3.85 2.93
N SER A 137 -6.12 4.17 2.46
CA SER A 137 -6.34 4.90 1.21
C SER A 137 -6.80 6.32 1.46
N MET A 138 -6.23 7.27 0.74
CA MET A 138 -6.55 8.69 0.83
C MET A 138 -6.69 9.31 -0.56
N ALA A 139 -7.66 10.21 -0.72
CA ALA A 139 -7.86 10.96 -1.97
C ALA A 139 -6.89 12.15 -2.08
N GLN A 140 -6.64 12.63 -3.29
CA GLN A 140 -5.96 13.90 -3.48
C GLN A 140 -6.85 15.08 -3.02
N PRO A 141 -6.25 16.14 -2.44
CA PRO A 141 -4.82 16.46 -2.43
C PRO A 141 -4.12 15.96 -1.16
N PHE A 142 -4.89 15.38 -0.22
CA PHE A 142 -4.44 15.06 1.12
C PHE A 142 -3.34 14.01 1.10
N ALA A 143 -3.38 13.08 0.15
CA ALA A 143 -2.36 12.06 -0.04
C ALA A 143 -0.97 12.69 -0.25
N ALA A 144 -0.87 13.68 -1.15
CA ALA A 144 0.37 14.43 -1.38
C ALA A 144 0.72 15.35 -0.21
N LEU A 145 -0.26 16.08 0.34
CA LEU A 145 -0.04 16.99 1.48
C LEU A 145 0.52 16.26 2.70
N LEU A 146 0.10 15.01 2.91
CA LEU A 146 0.53 14.17 4.01
C LEU A 146 1.94 13.62 3.79
N LEU A 147 2.29 13.22 2.55
CA LEU A 147 3.67 12.88 2.19
C LEU A 147 4.63 14.06 2.35
N ASN A 148 4.17 15.27 1.99
CA ASN A 148 4.95 16.50 2.13
C ASN A 148 4.98 17.04 3.56
N GLY A 149 4.33 16.37 4.52
CA GLY A 149 4.33 16.75 5.93
C GLY A 149 3.51 18.00 6.26
N ILE A 150 2.70 18.48 5.32
CA ILE A 150 1.80 19.62 5.50
C ILE A 150 0.56 19.18 6.28
N LYS A 151 -0.06 18.07 5.84
CA LYS A 151 -1.11 17.41 6.62
C LYS A 151 -0.45 16.46 7.61
N THR A 152 -0.52 16.80 8.90
CA THR A 152 0.09 16.02 10.00
C THR A 152 -0.94 15.28 10.84
N VAL A 153 -2.23 15.57 10.66
CA VAL A 153 -3.30 14.86 11.35
C VAL A 153 -4.30 14.33 10.33
N GLU A 154 -4.55 13.02 10.39
CA GLU A 154 -5.56 12.36 9.58
C GLU A 154 -6.88 12.21 10.35
N SER A 155 -8.00 12.50 9.69
CA SER A 155 -9.34 12.41 10.27
C SER A 155 -10.14 11.30 9.61
N ARG A 156 -10.84 10.48 10.40
CA ARG A 156 -11.71 9.41 9.90
C ARG A 156 -12.95 9.23 10.75
N ASN A 157 -14.07 8.88 10.13
CA ASN A 157 -15.30 8.56 10.86
C ASN A 157 -15.25 7.17 11.53
N ASN A 158 -14.18 6.40 11.33
CA ASN A 158 -14.00 5.06 11.89
C ASN A 158 -12.76 4.97 12.80
N ARG A 159 -12.76 3.98 13.70
CA ARG A 159 -11.69 3.75 14.70
C ARG A 159 -10.46 3.06 14.13
N MET A 160 -10.20 3.18 12.82
CA MET A 160 -9.17 2.36 12.16
C MET A 160 -7.76 2.58 12.71
N PHE A 161 -7.48 3.78 13.23
CA PHE A 161 -6.20 4.12 13.85
C PHE A 161 -6.13 3.77 15.35
N LEU A 162 -7.23 3.34 15.97
CA LEU A 162 -7.28 3.02 17.39
C LEU A 162 -7.25 1.51 17.63
N ASP A 163 -8.06 0.77 16.87
CA ASP A 163 -8.25 -0.66 17.13
C ASP A 163 -7.22 -1.53 16.39
N ALA A 164 -6.61 -1.02 15.32
CA ALA A 164 -5.77 -1.81 14.42
C ALA A 164 -4.31 -1.33 14.30
N LEU A 165 -3.97 -0.15 14.84
CA LEU A 165 -2.68 0.50 14.62
C LEU A 165 -2.17 1.09 15.94
N LEU A 166 -1.22 0.39 16.57
CA LEU A 166 -0.51 0.92 17.74
C LEU A 166 0.39 2.09 17.32
N PRO A 167 0.74 3.01 18.24
CA PRO A 167 1.79 3.99 17.98
C PRO A 167 3.07 3.33 17.44
N ASP A 168 3.80 4.04 16.59
CA ASP A 168 5.02 3.60 15.91
C ASP A 168 4.80 2.50 14.84
N THR A 169 3.54 2.13 14.56
CA THR A 169 3.22 1.20 13.48
C THR A 169 3.47 1.85 12.13
N LYS A 170 4.26 1.18 11.28
CA LYS A 170 4.45 1.57 9.88
C LYS A 170 3.27 1.12 9.03
N VAL A 171 2.69 2.07 8.29
CA VAL A 171 1.55 1.85 7.41
C VAL A 171 1.88 2.29 6.00
N LEU A 172 1.33 1.61 5.00
CA LEU A 172 1.39 2.04 3.61
C LEU A 172 0.33 3.11 3.34
N LEU A 173 0.72 4.16 2.62
CA LEU A 173 -0.19 5.16 2.07
C LEU A 173 -0.54 4.80 0.63
N HIS A 174 -1.80 4.47 0.39
CA HIS A 174 -2.37 4.33 -0.94
C HIS A 174 -3.03 5.64 -1.39
N CYS A 175 -2.70 6.12 -2.59
CA CYS A 175 -3.44 7.20 -3.23
C CYS A 175 -4.68 6.64 -3.91
N GLY A 176 -5.88 7.05 -3.49
CA GLY A 176 -7.13 6.71 -4.16
C GLY A 176 -7.17 7.23 -5.60
N ARG A 177 -8.03 6.60 -6.43
CA ARG A 177 -8.23 7.00 -7.84
C ARG A 177 -9.06 8.28 -8.01
N LYS A 178 -9.93 8.57 -7.05
CA LYS A 178 -10.81 9.74 -7.07
C LYS A 178 -10.22 10.83 -6.19
N ASP A 179 -10.41 12.06 -6.64
CA ASP A 179 -10.07 13.24 -5.85
C ASP A 179 -11.13 13.49 -4.79
N TRP A 180 -10.75 14.25 -3.77
CA TRP A 180 -11.68 14.75 -2.78
C TRP A 180 -12.67 15.69 -3.44
N LYS A 181 -13.93 15.67 -2.97
CA LYS A 181 -15.03 16.41 -3.63
C LYS A 181 -14.80 17.91 -3.62
N ASP A 182 -14.23 18.42 -2.53
CA ASP A 182 -13.97 19.85 -2.35
C ASP A 182 -12.47 20.12 -2.45
N MET A 183 -12.02 20.43 -3.66
CA MET A 183 -10.61 20.71 -3.92
C MET A 183 -10.18 22.11 -3.48
N GLU A 184 -11.12 23.02 -3.18
CA GLU A 184 -10.82 24.39 -2.80
C GLU A 184 -10.63 24.55 -1.30
N ALA A 185 -11.39 23.84 -0.47
CA ALA A 185 -11.23 23.89 1.00
C ALA A 185 -9.77 23.74 1.48
N PRO A 186 -8.99 22.73 1.05
CA PRO A 186 -7.59 22.63 1.45
C PRO A 186 -6.72 23.78 0.92
N ARG A 187 -7.01 24.30 -0.29
CA ARG A 187 -6.26 25.46 -0.84
C ARG A 187 -6.51 26.71 0.00
N ILE A 188 -7.76 26.97 0.38
CA ILE A 188 -8.11 28.11 1.23
C ILE A 188 -7.37 28.04 2.56
N GLN A 189 -7.34 26.87 3.20
CA GLN A 189 -6.61 26.68 4.46
C GLN A 189 -5.12 26.96 4.29
N LEU A 190 -4.50 26.48 3.21
CA LEU A 190 -3.08 26.70 2.95
C LEU A 190 -2.75 28.17 2.64
N ARG A 191 -3.62 28.88 1.91
CA ARG A 191 -3.47 30.34 1.71
C ARG A 191 -3.51 31.10 3.04
N GLN A 192 -4.39 30.69 3.96
CA GLN A 192 -4.48 31.29 5.30
C GLN A 192 -3.22 31.03 6.14
N GLN A 193 -2.55 29.89 5.92
CA GLN A 193 -1.23 29.59 6.49
C GLN A 193 -0.07 30.32 5.78
N GLY A 194 -0.35 31.07 4.71
CA GLY A 194 0.63 31.89 4.00
C GLY A 194 1.27 31.24 2.77
N PHE A 195 0.80 30.06 2.34
CA PHE A 195 1.30 29.43 1.11
C PHE A 195 0.78 30.14 -0.15
N THR A 196 1.65 30.30 -1.13
CA THR A 196 1.31 30.81 -2.46
C THR A 196 0.60 29.74 -3.31
N GLU A 197 -0.13 30.14 -4.36
CA GLU A 197 -0.79 29.17 -5.26
C GLU A 197 0.20 28.18 -5.88
N GLN A 198 1.42 28.64 -6.21
CA GLN A 198 2.44 27.79 -6.79
C GLN A 198 2.94 26.75 -5.78
N GLU A 199 3.17 27.14 -4.53
CA GLU A 199 3.55 26.19 -3.47
C GLU A 199 2.43 25.19 -3.20
N ILE A 200 1.17 25.63 -3.18
CA ILE A 200 0.01 24.74 -2.99
C ILE A 200 -0.05 23.71 -4.12
N ASP A 201 0.15 24.13 -5.37
CA ASP A 201 0.19 23.23 -6.52
C ASP A 201 1.34 22.24 -6.39
N ASP A 202 2.52 22.68 -5.97
CA ASP A 202 3.70 21.84 -5.79
C ASP A 202 3.50 20.80 -4.68
N LEU A 203 2.95 21.22 -3.53
CA LEU A 203 2.68 20.38 -2.36
C LEU A 203 1.52 19.40 -2.58
N SER A 204 0.62 19.70 -3.51
CA SER A 204 -0.53 18.84 -3.85
C SER A 204 -0.21 17.80 -4.93
N ARG A 205 0.96 17.88 -5.59
CA ARG A 205 1.38 16.91 -6.61
C ARG A 205 1.97 15.64 -5.98
N LEU A 206 1.65 14.50 -6.59
CA LEU A 206 2.32 13.25 -6.25
C LEU A 206 3.80 13.29 -6.68
N PRO A 207 4.69 12.56 -6.00
CA PRO A 207 6.08 12.45 -6.41
C PRO A 207 6.21 11.82 -7.81
N ASN A 208 7.29 12.15 -8.51
CA ASN A 208 7.58 11.59 -9.83
C ASN A 208 7.60 10.06 -9.78
N GLY A 209 6.97 9.42 -10.78
CA GLY A 209 6.85 7.96 -10.86
C GLY A 209 5.67 7.37 -10.09
N PHE A 210 4.90 8.18 -9.35
CA PHE A 210 3.69 7.74 -8.66
C PHE A 210 2.43 8.24 -9.33
N SER A 211 1.38 7.42 -9.28
CA SER A 211 0.07 7.74 -9.83
C SER A 211 -1.05 7.45 -8.84
N LYS A 212 -2.23 7.99 -9.13
CA LYS A 212 -3.44 7.62 -8.39
C LYS A 212 -3.73 6.12 -8.58
N GLY A 213 -4.13 5.44 -7.52
CA GLY A 213 -4.31 3.99 -7.48
C GLY A 213 -3.06 3.19 -7.12
N SER A 214 -1.99 3.86 -6.68
CA SER A 214 -0.72 3.24 -6.29
C SER A 214 -0.44 3.44 -4.80
N ILE A 215 0.39 2.57 -4.22
CA ILE A 215 1.06 2.87 -2.94
C ILE A 215 2.10 3.94 -3.20
N ILE A 216 2.05 5.04 -2.45
CA ILE A 216 2.85 6.25 -2.69
C ILE A 216 3.84 6.55 -1.56
N GLY A 217 3.77 5.83 -0.44
CA GLY A 217 4.73 5.98 0.63
C GLY A 217 4.45 5.07 1.82
N VAL A 218 5.36 5.14 2.80
CA VAL A 218 5.24 4.51 4.11
C VAL A 218 5.18 5.63 5.14
N LEU A 219 4.25 5.50 6.08
CA LEU A 219 4.03 6.47 7.14
C LEU A 219 4.16 5.79 8.49
N GLU A 220 4.38 6.58 9.53
CA GLU A 220 4.36 6.13 10.90
C GLU A 220 3.13 6.70 11.61
N VAL A 221 2.36 5.82 12.25
CA VAL A 221 1.17 6.22 13.00
C VAL A 221 1.63 6.71 14.37
N GLY A 222 1.26 7.95 14.70
CA GLY A 222 1.50 8.53 16.02
C GLY A 222 0.38 8.18 17.00
N THR A 223 0.09 9.11 17.91
CA THR A 223 -1.01 8.97 18.85
C THR A 223 -2.37 9.12 18.16
N THR A 224 -3.30 8.20 18.46
CA THR A 224 -4.69 8.30 18.03
C THR A 224 -5.53 8.85 19.17
N PHE A 225 -6.38 9.82 18.89
CA PHE A 225 -7.25 10.46 19.88
C PHE A 225 -8.64 10.76 19.32
N GLU A 226 -9.64 10.79 20.20
CA GLU A 226 -10.97 11.30 19.87
C GLU A 226 -10.97 12.82 20.05
N SER A 227 -11.34 13.57 19.03
CA SER A 227 -11.45 15.04 19.12
C SER A 227 -12.87 15.46 19.46
N SER A 228 -13.02 16.38 20.41
CA SER A 228 -14.29 17.04 20.68
C SER A 228 -14.70 17.99 19.54
N LYS A 229 -15.99 18.35 19.48
CA LYS A 229 -16.50 19.36 18.51
C LYS A 229 -15.81 20.72 18.67
N LEU A 230 -15.36 21.06 19.88
CA LEU A 230 -14.69 22.34 20.16
C LEU A 230 -13.25 22.32 19.64
N GLU A 231 -12.50 21.24 19.87
CA GLU A 231 -11.13 21.11 19.37
C GLU A 231 -11.07 21.10 17.85
N ARG A 232 -12.07 20.52 17.17
CA ARG A 232 -12.19 20.54 15.70
C ARG A 232 -12.32 21.95 15.10
N ARG A 233 -12.78 22.92 15.89
CA ARG A 233 -12.88 24.33 15.49
C ARG A 233 -11.63 25.13 15.85
N GLY A 234 -10.69 24.53 16.57
CA GLY A 234 -9.42 25.15 16.91
C GLY A 234 -8.53 25.30 15.68
N LEU A 235 -7.91 26.47 15.54
CA LEU A 235 -7.02 26.78 14.41
C LEU A 235 -5.88 25.75 14.27
N ASP A 236 -5.25 25.37 15.39
CA ASP A 236 -4.17 24.37 15.38
C ASP A 236 -4.58 23.06 14.70
N LEU A 237 -5.75 22.51 15.07
CA LEU A 237 -6.20 21.24 14.51
C LEU A 237 -6.63 21.39 13.06
N GLN A 238 -7.30 22.50 12.69
CA GLN A 238 -7.68 22.78 11.31
C GLN A 238 -6.46 22.93 10.40
N GLU A 239 -5.41 23.61 10.87
CA GLU A 239 -4.17 23.77 10.14
C GLU A 239 -3.47 22.45 9.87
N ARG A 240 -3.46 21.55 10.86
CA ARG A 240 -2.80 20.24 10.76
C ARG A 240 -3.58 19.21 9.97
N VAL A 241 -4.91 19.33 9.92
CA VAL A 241 -5.79 18.45 9.12
C VAL A 241 -5.89 18.93 7.68
N VAL A 242 -5.69 20.23 7.44
CA VAL A 242 -5.78 20.90 6.14
C VAL A 242 -7.16 20.74 5.50
N ALA A 243 -8.19 20.44 6.29
CA ALA A 243 -9.57 20.30 5.83
C ALA A 243 -10.49 21.02 6.82
N ASN A 244 -11.46 21.75 6.28
CA ASN A 244 -12.39 22.50 7.09
C ASN A 244 -13.43 21.54 7.71
N SER A 245 -13.75 21.73 9.00
CA SER A 245 -14.67 20.86 9.75
C SER A 245 -16.16 21.13 9.48
N GLU A 246 -16.49 21.99 8.52
CA GLU A 246 -17.85 22.52 8.29
C GLU A 246 -18.64 21.81 7.18
N ASN A 247 -18.33 20.54 6.87
CA ASN A 247 -19.21 19.68 6.07
C ASN A 247 -19.58 18.40 6.82
#